data_AF-N9LEG0-F1
#
_entry.id   AF-N9LEG0-F1
#
_cell.length_a   1.000
_cell.length_b   1.000
_cell.length_c   1.000
_cell.angle_alpha   90.00
_cell.angle_beta   90.00
_cell.angle_gamma   90.00
#
_symmetry.space_group_name_H-M   'P 1'
#
loop_
_entity.id
_entity.type
_entity.pdbx_description
1 polymer ?
#
loop_
_entity_poly.entity_id
_entity_poly.type
_entity_poly.pdbx_seq_one_letter_code
_entity_poly.pdbx_strand_id
1 'polypeptide(L)'
;MKICFQCKVCGSQECRNGDKEINGFDIIGYEVCVEWSESLNSIPEKNENGWWMRLDKMPSLSENRVIHVQQPFNEDIGALFWTLYAPALSSLNGYEEYMEEIESSAFVKCKIESVLFSNDIEAWLKVSINEVKPLTEFSNLLPQRQEEISIWSLIYDLENDYIARYKDWIYYSGQAQGDLGNWLIIKMIEQKPYLVALGEWTFHQDAAYMCNMLLSDKSYARVLQAEEI
;
A
#
# COMPACT_ATOMS: atom_id res chain seq x y z
N MET A 1 13.91 19.76 -5.07
CA MET A 1 12.81 19.94 -6.04
C MET A 1 11.73 18.99 -5.59
N LYS A 2 10.51 19.51 -5.47
CA LYS A 2 9.36 18.76 -4.94
C LYS A 2 8.61 18.09 -6.08
N ILE A 3 8.27 16.82 -5.92
CA ILE A 3 7.41 16.06 -6.84
C ILE A 3 6.01 16.04 -6.25
N CYS A 4 5.10 16.72 -6.92
CA CYS A 4 3.70 16.70 -6.56
C CYS A 4 2.81 17.16 -7.71
N PHE A 5 1.52 16.89 -7.57
CA PHE A 5 0.57 16.94 -8.67
C PHE A 5 -0.66 17.75 -8.27
N GLN A 6 -1.33 18.34 -9.27
CA GLN A 6 -2.60 19.00 -9.04
C GLN A 6 -3.66 17.97 -8.65
N CYS A 7 -4.41 18.25 -7.59
CA CYS A 7 -5.55 17.41 -7.23
C CYS A 7 -6.64 17.52 -8.30
N LYS A 8 -7.02 16.39 -8.90
CA LYS A 8 -8.08 16.34 -9.93
C LYS A 8 -9.47 16.68 -9.38
N VAL A 9 -9.68 16.53 -8.07
CA VAL A 9 -10.99 16.73 -7.42
C VAL A 9 -11.22 18.17 -7.02
N CYS A 10 -10.29 18.78 -6.28
CA CYS A 10 -10.44 20.15 -5.80
C CYS A 10 -9.67 21.20 -6.62
N GLY A 11 -8.82 20.78 -7.56
CA GLY A 11 -7.96 21.67 -8.35
C GLY A 11 -6.81 22.29 -7.56
N SER A 12 -6.68 21.96 -6.26
CA SER A 12 -5.64 22.50 -5.40
C SER A 12 -4.24 22.10 -5.86
N GLN A 13 -3.32 23.05 -5.78
CA GLN A 13 -1.87 22.84 -5.91
C GLN A 13 -1.20 22.63 -4.55
N GLU A 14 -1.96 22.64 -3.44
CA GLU A 14 -1.42 22.28 -2.14
C GLU A 14 -1.11 20.77 -2.12
N CYS A 15 0.15 20.47 -2.39
CA CYS A 15 0.69 19.13 -2.39
C CYS A 15 0.72 18.57 -0.97
N ARG A 16 -0.31 17.81 -0.60
CA ARG A 16 -0.41 17.08 0.66
C ARG A 16 -1.04 15.71 0.39
N ASN A 17 -0.37 14.66 0.85
CA ASN A 17 -1.06 13.43 1.16
C ASN A 17 -1.75 13.63 2.51
N GLY A 18 -3.02 13.25 2.60
CA GLY A 18 -3.80 13.32 3.84
C GLY A 18 -3.41 12.25 4.86
N ASP A 19 -2.17 11.78 4.86
CA ASP A 19 -1.73 10.67 5.70
C ASP A 19 -2.04 10.96 7.15
N LYS A 20 -2.75 10.01 7.77
CA LYS A 20 -3.04 10.06 9.19
C LYS A 20 -1.87 9.40 9.88
N GLU A 21 -1.17 10.10 10.76
CA GLU A 21 -0.32 9.40 11.73
C GLU A 21 -1.25 8.65 12.69
N ILE A 22 -1.43 7.35 12.44
CA ILE A 22 -2.24 6.47 13.28
C ILE A 22 -1.33 5.85 14.34
N ASN A 23 -1.62 6.11 15.62
CA ASN A 23 -0.90 5.48 16.73
C ASN A 23 -0.99 3.95 16.61
N GLY A 24 0.14 3.27 16.79
CA GLY A 24 0.21 1.80 16.75
C GLY A 24 0.78 1.22 15.45
N PHE A 25 1.02 2.06 14.42
CA PHE A 25 1.70 1.66 13.18
C PHE A 25 3.15 2.14 13.16
N ASP A 26 4.06 1.27 12.71
CA ASP A 26 5.50 1.53 12.74
C ASP A 26 6.02 2.11 11.41
N ILE A 27 5.29 1.83 10.33
CA ILE A 27 5.65 2.21 8.97
C ILE A 27 4.41 2.72 8.29
N ILE A 28 4.57 3.86 7.62
CA ILE A 28 3.53 4.54 6.84
C ILE A 28 4.13 4.80 5.47
N GLY A 29 3.43 4.38 4.42
CA GLY A 29 3.86 4.57 3.05
C GLY A 29 2.69 4.70 2.09
N TYR A 30 3.00 4.97 0.83
CA TYR A 30 2.02 5.03 -0.27
C TYR A 30 1.63 3.62 -0.75
N GLU A 31 0.47 3.48 -1.37
CA GLU A 31 0.04 2.23 -2.01
C GLU A 31 -0.25 2.49 -3.49
N VAL A 32 -1.46 2.93 -3.81
CA VAL A 32 -2.00 2.92 -5.18
C VAL A 32 -1.40 4.03 -6.03
N CYS A 33 -0.94 5.12 -5.39
CA CYS A 33 -0.35 6.23 -6.12
C CYS A 33 1.12 6.00 -6.52
N VAL A 34 1.71 4.88 -6.13
CA VAL A 34 3.06 4.46 -6.51
C VAL A 34 2.99 3.11 -7.21
N GLU A 35 3.30 3.10 -8.49
CA GLU A 35 3.21 1.89 -9.28
C GLU A 35 4.57 1.43 -9.81
N TRP A 36 4.83 0.12 -9.70
CA TRP A 36 6.15 -0.46 -9.93
C TRP A 36 6.32 -0.96 -11.37
N SER A 37 7.43 -0.58 -12.03
CA SER A 37 7.82 -1.12 -13.32
C SER A 37 8.97 -2.13 -13.20
N GLU A 38 9.03 -3.10 -14.12
CA GLU A 38 10.21 -3.95 -14.32
C GLU A 38 11.45 -3.17 -14.81
N SER A 39 11.27 -1.95 -15.31
CA SER A 39 12.36 -1.16 -15.86
C SER A 39 13.29 -0.62 -14.77
N LEU A 40 14.60 -0.66 -15.06
CA LEU A 40 15.65 -0.24 -14.12
C LEU A 40 16.09 1.22 -14.29
N ASN A 41 16.02 1.75 -15.51
CA ASN A 41 16.65 3.03 -15.87
C ASN A 41 15.86 3.90 -16.83
N SER A 42 14.81 3.38 -17.48
CA SER A 42 14.03 4.09 -18.48
C SER A 42 12.54 3.91 -18.22
N ILE A 43 11.74 4.84 -18.72
CA ILE A 43 10.28 4.70 -18.74
C ILE A 43 9.96 3.46 -19.58
N PRO A 44 9.15 2.51 -19.08
CA PRO A 44 8.79 1.32 -19.82
C PRO A 44 7.97 1.67 -21.07
N GLU A 45 8.20 0.93 -22.15
CA GLU A 45 7.35 1.04 -23.32
C GLU A 45 5.96 0.46 -23.03
N LYS A 46 4.94 1.10 -23.60
CA LYS A 46 3.58 0.56 -23.60
C LYS A 46 3.48 -0.53 -24.66
N ASN A 47 2.81 -1.63 -24.32
CA ASN A 47 2.49 -2.68 -25.27
C ASN A 47 1.35 -2.27 -26.21
N GLU A 48 0.94 -3.18 -27.09
CA GLU A 48 -0.13 -3.00 -28.08
C GLU A 48 -1.49 -2.61 -27.49
N ASN A 49 -1.74 -2.94 -26.21
CA ASN A 49 -2.96 -2.63 -25.50
C ASN A 49 -2.84 -1.32 -24.68
N GLY A 50 -1.72 -0.60 -24.78
CA GLY A 50 -1.53 0.71 -24.17
C GLY A 50 -1.10 0.70 -22.70
N TRP A 51 -0.78 -0.46 -22.12
CA TRP A 51 -0.28 -0.61 -20.74
C TRP A 51 1.18 -1.08 -20.72
N TRP A 52 1.87 -0.95 -19.59
CA TRP A 52 3.27 -1.33 -19.42
C TRP A 52 3.41 -2.45 -18.37
N MET A 53 4.49 -3.23 -18.49
CA MET A 53 4.75 -4.35 -17.56
C MET A 53 5.00 -3.85 -16.13
N ARG A 54 4.22 -4.40 -15.20
CA ARG A 54 4.38 -4.22 -13.74
C ARG A 54 5.47 -5.13 -13.21
N LEU A 55 6.15 -4.68 -12.17
CA LEU A 55 7.13 -5.51 -11.46
C LEU A 55 6.42 -6.69 -10.78
N ASP A 56 6.80 -7.91 -11.18
CA ASP A 56 6.22 -9.15 -10.63
C ASP A 56 7.01 -9.69 -9.42
N LYS A 57 8.29 -9.36 -9.31
CA LYS A 57 9.18 -9.83 -8.25
C LYS A 57 9.52 -8.72 -7.27
N MET A 58 9.44 -9.06 -5.98
CA MET A 58 9.80 -8.15 -4.89
C MET A 58 11.15 -7.47 -5.16
N PRO A 59 11.21 -6.12 -5.08
CA PRO A 59 12.45 -5.39 -5.29
C PRO A 59 13.49 -5.78 -4.23
N SER A 60 14.76 -5.83 -4.61
CA SER A 60 15.85 -6.17 -3.70
C SER A 60 16.63 -4.93 -3.24
N LEU A 61 17.27 -5.06 -2.08
CA LEU A 61 18.10 -4.00 -1.50
C LEU A 61 19.21 -3.56 -2.48
N SER A 62 19.49 -2.27 -2.53
CA SER A 62 20.51 -1.63 -3.40
C SER A 62 20.23 -1.72 -4.90
N GLU A 63 19.09 -2.25 -5.32
CA GLU A 63 18.65 -2.15 -6.71
C GLU A 63 18.14 -0.73 -7.03
N ASN A 64 18.11 -0.42 -8.32
CA ASN A 64 17.33 0.72 -8.82
C ASN A 64 16.06 0.21 -9.48
N ARG A 65 14.99 0.98 -9.37
CA ARG A 65 13.74 0.75 -10.08
C ARG A 65 13.20 2.06 -10.64
N VAL A 66 12.42 1.92 -11.71
CA VAL A 66 11.60 3.00 -12.24
C VAL A 66 10.18 2.80 -11.72
N ILE A 67 9.65 3.83 -11.08
CA ILE A 67 8.27 3.86 -10.59
C ILE A 67 7.50 4.96 -11.30
N HIS A 68 6.22 4.71 -11.51
CA HIS A 68 5.25 5.73 -11.89
C HIS A 68 4.58 6.23 -10.62
N VAL A 69 4.39 7.54 -10.52
CA VAL A 69 3.71 8.15 -9.39
C VAL A 69 2.68 9.16 -9.84
N GLN A 70 1.59 9.26 -9.09
CA GLN A 70 0.50 10.20 -9.32
C GLN A 70 0.01 10.79 -8.00
N GLN A 71 -0.94 11.72 -8.05
CA GLN A 71 -1.59 12.28 -6.86
C GLN A 71 -2.17 11.14 -5.99
N PRO A 72 -2.02 11.16 -4.64
CA PRO A 72 -1.49 12.22 -3.76
C PRO A 72 0.02 12.16 -3.44
N PHE A 73 0.84 11.47 -4.23
CA PHE A 73 2.29 11.41 -4.01
C PHE A 73 2.92 12.81 -3.88
N ASN A 74 3.75 12.99 -2.85
CA ASN A 74 4.19 14.29 -2.42
C ASN A 74 5.55 14.23 -1.69
N GLU A 75 6.63 14.14 -2.46
CA GLU A 75 7.98 13.94 -1.91
C GLU A 75 9.02 14.87 -2.54
N ASP A 76 10.07 15.18 -1.78
CA ASP A 76 11.24 15.91 -2.30
C ASP A 76 12.23 14.95 -2.97
N ILE A 77 12.86 15.38 -4.07
CA ILE A 77 13.99 14.63 -4.65
C ILE A 77 15.08 14.45 -3.60
N GLY A 78 15.56 13.22 -3.46
CA GLY A 78 16.53 12.81 -2.44
C GLY A 78 15.91 12.43 -1.09
N ALA A 79 14.61 12.65 -0.88
CA ALA A 79 13.89 12.17 0.29
C ALA A 79 13.75 10.65 0.29
N LEU A 80 13.63 10.09 1.49
CA LEU A 80 13.28 8.70 1.72
C LEU A 80 11.77 8.62 1.98
N PHE A 81 11.09 7.71 1.29
CA PHE A 81 9.68 7.45 1.48
C PHE A 81 9.42 5.95 1.50
N TRP A 82 8.31 5.53 2.10
CA TRP A 82 7.86 4.14 2.08
C TRP A 82 6.73 3.98 1.07
N THR A 83 6.61 2.78 0.53
CA THR A 83 5.45 2.36 -0.26
C THR A 83 5.20 0.86 -0.08
N LEU A 84 3.95 0.44 -0.12
CA LEU A 84 3.58 -0.96 -0.24
C LEU A 84 3.84 -1.43 -1.67
N TYR A 85 4.75 -2.39 -1.83
CA TYR A 85 4.90 -3.16 -3.04
C TYR A 85 3.93 -4.35 -3.01
N ALA A 86 3.05 -4.38 -4.01
CA ALA A 86 2.28 -5.55 -4.40
C ALA A 86 2.80 -6.08 -5.75
N PRO A 87 2.91 -7.41 -5.94
CA PRO A 87 3.22 -7.98 -7.24
C PRO A 87 2.20 -7.64 -8.34
N ALA A 88 2.53 -8.01 -9.57
CA ALA A 88 1.90 -7.47 -10.76
C ALA A 88 0.38 -7.70 -10.82
N LEU A 89 -0.11 -8.87 -10.40
CA LEU A 89 -1.53 -9.21 -10.54
C LEU A 89 -2.39 -8.50 -9.49
N SER A 90 -1.95 -8.48 -8.23
CA SER A 90 -2.62 -7.78 -7.14
C SER A 90 -2.54 -6.27 -7.30
N SER A 91 -1.44 -5.74 -7.83
CA SER A 91 -1.33 -4.31 -8.16
C SER A 91 -2.34 -3.88 -9.23
N LEU A 92 -2.80 -4.79 -10.09
CA LEU A 92 -3.75 -4.48 -11.17
C LEU A 92 -5.20 -4.81 -10.81
N ASN A 93 -5.43 -5.90 -10.07
CA ASN A 93 -6.74 -6.49 -9.85
C ASN A 93 -7.10 -6.66 -8.36
N GLY A 94 -6.23 -6.21 -7.45
CA GLY A 94 -6.43 -6.34 -6.01
C GLY A 94 -6.04 -7.73 -5.45
N TYR A 95 -5.85 -7.78 -4.14
CA TYR A 95 -5.51 -9.03 -3.45
C TYR A 95 -6.68 -10.01 -3.40
N GLU A 96 -7.92 -9.55 -3.52
CA GLU A 96 -9.12 -10.39 -3.57
C GLU A 96 -9.06 -11.47 -4.66
N GLU A 97 -8.46 -11.14 -5.81
CA GLU A 97 -8.30 -12.07 -6.93
C GLU A 97 -6.99 -12.88 -6.86
N TYR A 98 -5.96 -12.36 -6.18
CA TYR A 98 -4.58 -12.87 -6.20
C TYR A 98 -3.93 -12.91 -4.81
N MET A 99 -4.64 -13.38 -3.79
CA MET A 99 -4.20 -13.34 -2.38
C MET A 99 -2.86 -14.02 -2.11
N GLU A 100 -2.46 -15.01 -2.90
CA GLU A 100 -1.15 -15.66 -2.76
C GLU A 100 0.01 -14.66 -2.87
N GLU A 101 -0.19 -13.54 -3.57
CA GLU A 101 0.82 -12.50 -3.75
C GLU A 101 1.03 -11.65 -2.49
N ILE A 102 0.18 -11.77 -1.47
CA ILE A 102 0.45 -11.21 -0.12
C ILE A 102 1.78 -11.76 0.41
N GLU A 103 2.09 -13.04 0.17
CA GLU A 103 3.34 -13.66 0.61
C GLU A 103 4.59 -13.07 -0.09
N SER A 104 4.40 -12.42 -1.23
CA SER A 104 5.45 -11.76 -2.02
C SER A 104 5.38 -10.23 -1.95
N SER A 105 4.55 -9.68 -1.07
CA SER A 105 4.38 -8.24 -0.88
C SER A 105 5.27 -7.72 0.25
N ALA A 106 5.61 -6.43 0.21
CA ALA A 106 6.52 -5.81 1.16
C ALA A 106 6.32 -4.31 1.28
N PHE A 107 6.61 -3.74 2.45
CA PHE A 107 6.90 -2.32 2.54
C PHE A 107 8.32 -2.07 2.05
N VAL A 108 8.48 -1.13 1.14
CA VAL A 108 9.76 -0.81 0.50
C VAL A 108 10.09 0.65 0.73
N LYS A 109 11.28 0.90 1.28
CA LYS A 109 11.81 2.24 1.49
C LYS A 109 12.66 2.62 0.29
N CYS A 110 12.27 3.70 -0.35
CA CYS A 110 12.86 4.19 -1.58
C CYS A 110 13.49 5.56 -1.36
N LYS A 111 14.54 5.85 -2.13
CA LYS A 111 15.07 7.21 -2.29
C LYS A 111 14.92 7.66 -3.73
N ILE A 112 14.41 8.87 -3.94
CA ILE A 112 14.33 9.46 -5.27
C ILE A 112 15.72 9.87 -5.76
N GLU A 113 16.23 9.20 -6.79
CA GLU A 113 17.54 9.48 -7.39
C GLU A 113 17.44 10.51 -8.51
N SER A 114 16.45 10.35 -9.39
CA SER A 114 16.25 11.28 -10.52
C SER A 114 14.82 11.22 -11.08
N VAL A 115 14.40 12.30 -11.71
CA VAL A 115 13.14 12.38 -12.46
C VAL A 115 13.42 12.08 -13.92
N LEU A 116 12.74 11.07 -14.48
CA LEU A 116 12.83 10.72 -15.90
C LEU A 116 11.81 11.52 -16.73
N PHE A 117 10.64 11.74 -16.16
CA PHE A 117 9.56 12.54 -16.74
C PHE A 117 8.67 13.10 -15.62
N SER A 118 8.12 14.29 -15.81
CA SER A 118 7.11 14.85 -14.91
C SER A 118 6.25 15.85 -15.67
N ASN A 119 4.95 15.85 -15.36
CA ASN A 119 3.99 16.87 -15.75
C ASN A 119 3.07 17.18 -14.55
N ASP A 120 1.97 17.89 -14.77
CA ASP A 120 1.07 18.34 -13.71
C ASP A 120 0.24 17.21 -13.04
N ILE A 121 0.21 16.00 -13.61
CA ILE A 121 -0.64 14.89 -13.16
C ILE A 121 0.13 13.61 -12.78
N GLU A 122 1.35 13.42 -13.28
CA GLU A 122 2.15 12.23 -13.05
C GLU A 122 3.65 12.49 -13.19
N ALA A 123 4.45 11.57 -12.64
CA ALA A 123 5.89 11.52 -12.87
C ALA A 123 6.39 10.08 -13.00
N TRP A 124 7.48 9.94 -13.74
CA TRP A 124 8.30 8.74 -13.76
C TRP A 124 9.60 9.03 -13.04
N LEU A 125 9.84 8.27 -11.98
CA LEU A 125 10.98 8.47 -11.08
C LEU A 125 11.89 7.26 -11.15
N LYS A 126 13.20 7.51 -11.14
CA LYS A 126 14.18 6.48 -10.80
C LYS A 126 14.44 6.56 -9.30
N VAL A 127 14.28 5.43 -8.63
CA VAL A 127 14.49 5.29 -7.18
C VAL A 127 15.54 4.23 -6.88
N SER A 128 16.29 4.43 -5.81
CA SER A 128 17.12 3.39 -5.20
C SER A 128 16.35 2.73 -4.06
N ILE A 129 16.55 1.42 -3.89
CA ILE A 129 15.90 0.63 -2.83
C ILE A 129 16.80 0.60 -1.60
N ASN A 130 16.33 1.20 -0.51
CA ASN A 130 17.09 1.39 0.72
C ASN A 130 16.73 0.38 1.81
N GLU A 131 15.49 -0.10 1.83
CA GLU A 131 15.02 -1.09 2.80
C GLU A 131 13.84 -1.86 2.21
N VAL A 132 13.72 -3.14 2.53
CA VAL A 132 12.60 -4.00 2.13
C VAL A 132 12.16 -4.77 3.36
N LYS A 133 10.87 -4.71 3.66
CA LYS A 133 10.24 -5.38 4.81
C LYS A 133 9.10 -6.25 4.31
N PRO A 134 9.36 -7.54 4.07
CA PRO A 134 8.33 -8.49 3.64
C PRO A 134 7.18 -8.58 4.64
N LEU A 135 5.94 -8.67 4.15
CA LEU A 135 4.78 -8.84 5.02
C LEU A 135 4.84 -10.17 5.79
N THR A 136 5.48 -11.19 5.23
CA THR A 136 5.68 -12.51 5.86
C THR A 136 6.62 -12.47 7.06
N GLU A 137 7.47 -11.45 7.18
CA GLU A 137 8.47 -11.31 8.24
C GLU A 137 8.07 -10.29 9.32
N PHE A 138 6.84 -9.77 9.28
CA PHE A 138 6.36 -8.69 10.15
C PHE A 138 6.64 -8.93 11.65
N SER A 139 6.49 -10.16 12.13
CA SER A 139 6.68 -10.51 13.54
C SER A 139 8.14 -10.47 14.00
N ASN A 140 9.09 -10.64 13.08
CA ASN A 140 10.52 -10.50 13.33
C ASN A 140 10.98 -9.04 13.19
N LEU A 141 10.28 -8.25 12.38
CA LEU A 141 10.65 -6.88 12.01
C LEU A 141 10.07 -5.83 12.97
N LEU A 142 8.89 -6.10 13.54
CA LEU A 142 8.12 -5.13 14.32
C LEU A 142 7.73 -5.70 15.70
N PRO A 143 7.77 -4.88 16.76
CA PRO A 143 7.38 -5.32 18.09
C PRO A 143 5.90 -5.69 18.12
N GLN A 144 5.57 -6.81 18.76
CA GLN A 144 4.17 -7.20 18.96
C GLN A 144 3.45 -6.18 19.86
N ARG A 145 2.27 -5.75 19.44
CA ARG A 145 1.36 -4.87 20.20
C ARG A 145 0.02 -5.55 20.45
N GLN A 146 -0.64 -5.15 21.52
CA GLN A 146 -2.06 -5.46 21.74
C GLN A 146 -2.90 -4.33 21.13
N GLU A 147 -4.07 -4.67 20.60
CA GLU A 147 -5.06 -3.67 20.23
C GLU A 147 -5.61 -2.98 21.49
N GLU A 148 -5.12 -1.77 21.80
CA GLU A 148 -5.62 -0.95 22.91
C GLU A 148 -6.89 -0.19 22.54
N ILE A 149 -6.96 0.24 21.28
CA ILE A 149 -8.08 0.96 20.68
C ILE A 149 -8.56 0.14 19.48
N SER A 150 -9.87 -0.09 19.40
CA SER A 150 -10.50 -0.82 18.29
C SER A 150 -10.06 -0.25 16.94
N ILE A 151 -9.57 -1.09 16.03
CA ILE A 151 -9.15 -0.71 14.68
C ILE A 151 -10.28 0.00 13.93
N TRP A 152 -11.53 -0.46 14.12
CA TRP A 152 -12.74 0.14 13.58
C TRP A 152 -13.02 1.58 14.03
N SER A 153 -12.35 2.08 15.07
CA SER A 153 -12.42 3.49 15.47
C SER A 153 -11.33 4.35 14.82
N LEU A 154 -10.38 3.72 14.15
CA LEU A 154 -9.26 4.36 13.45
C LEU A 154 -9.53 4.47 11.95
N ILE A 155 -10.39 3.61 11.40
CA ILE A 155 -10.73 3.53 9.97
C ILE A 155 -12.20 3.87 9.74
N TYR A 156 -12.56 4.11 8.48
CA TYR A 156 -13.96 4.27 8.07
C TYR A 156 -14.75 2.96 8.26
N ASP A 157 -15.91 3.02 8.91
CA ASP A 157 -16.85 1.89 8.94
C ASP A 157 -17.70 1.93 7.66
N LEU A 158 -17.49 0.96 6.79
CA LEU A 158 -18.03 0.94 5.42
C LEU A 158 -19.00 -0.24 5.26
N GLU A 159 -20.12 0.00 4.57
CA GLU A 159 -21.23 -0.96 4.48
C GLU A 159 -21.00 -2.07 3.46
N ASN A 160 -20.25 -1.81 2.38
CA ASN A 160 -19.91 -2.83 1.38
C ASN A 160 -18.54 -3.39 1.72
N ASP A 161 -18.52 -4.44 2.54
CA ASP A 161 -17.30 -5.13 2.90
C ASP A 161 -17.33 -6.62 2.58
N TYR A 162 -16.14 -7.14 2.29
CA TYR A 162 -15.94 -8.55 2.03
C TYR A 162 -14.63 -9.03 2.65
N ILE A 163 -14.51 -10.35 2.78
CA ILE A 163 -13.26 -11.03 3.13
C ILE A 163 -12.91 -12.08 2.09
N ALA A 164 -11.61 -12.26 1.89
CA ALA A 164 -11.04 -13.38 1.16
C ALA A 164 -10.01 -14.09 2.06
N ARG A 165 -9.82 -15.41 1.86
CA ARG A 165 -8.89 -16.23 2.65
C ARG A 165 -7.90 -17.02 1.80
N TYR A 166 -6.62 -16.97 2.17
CA TYR A 166 -5.58 -17.81 1.58
C TYR A 166 -4.68 -18.38 2.66
N LYS A 167 -4.69 -19.72 2.80
CA LYS A 167 -4.00 -20.41 3.91
C LYS A 167 -4.41 -19.81 5.27
N ASP A 168 -3.47 -19.16 5.93
CA ASP A 168 -3.57 -18.48 7.22
C ASP A 168 -3.62 -16.95 7.07
N TRP A 169 -3.79 -16.43 5.85
CA TRP A 169 -4.06 -15.03 5.58
C TRP A 169 -5.55 -14.76 5.41
N ILE A 170 -5.97 -13.58 5.86
CA ILE A 170 -7.30 -13.01 5.66
C ILE A 170 -7.09 -11.61 5.10
N TYR A 171 -7.72 -11.33 3.98
CA TYR A 171 -7.85 -9.99 3.43
C TYR A 171 -9.27 -9.51 3.70
N TYR A 172 -9.42 -8.35 4.32
CA TYR A 172 -10.69 -7.64 4.46
C TYR A 172 -10.62 -6.39 3.58
N SER A 173 -11.71 -6.08 2.89
CA SER A 173 -11.84 -4.85 2.12
C SER A 173 -13.21 -4.25 2.36
N GLY A 174 -13.24 -2.97 2.71
CA GLY A 174 -14.45 -2.16 2.82
C GLY A 174 -14.38 -1.00 1.83
N GLN A 175 -15.48 -0.76 1.12
CA GLN A 175 -15.55 0.33 0.15
C GLN A 175 -16.87 1.09 0.22
N ALA A 176 -16.80 2.39 -0.05
CA ALA A 176 -17.97 3.23 -0.31
C ALA A 176 -17.77 3.96 -1.63
N GLN A 177 -18.75 3.81 -2.53
CA GLN A 177 -18.86 4.57 -3.79
C GLN A 177 -17.63 4.52 -4.74
N GLY A 178 -16.69 3.61 -4.49
CA GLY A 178 -15.50 3.37 -5.32
C GLY A 178 -14.37 4.39 -5.15
N ASP A 179 -14.57 5.44 -4.36
CA ASP A 179 -13.65 6.56 -4.15
C ASP A 179 -13.16 6.69 -2.70
N LEU A 180 -13.73 5.89 -1.80
CA LEU A 180 -13.34 5.76 -0.40
C LEU A 180 -13.26 4.27 -0.06
N GLY A 181 -12.17 3.86 0.55
CA GLY A 181 -12.07 2.49 1.05
C GLY A 181 -10.95 2.28 2.04
N ASN A 182 -10.99 1.10 2.62
CA ASN A 182 -9.93 0.58 3.45
C ASN A 182 -9.81 -0.93 3.27
N TRP A 183 -8.64 -1.46 3.61
CA TRP A 183 -8.42 -2.90 3.63
C TRP A 183 -7.55 -3.29 4.82
N LEU A 184 -7.68 -4.53 5.28
CA LEU A 184 -6.86 -5.13 6.33
C LEU A 184 -6.22 -6.41 5.80
N ILE A 185 -4.92 -6.57 6.04
CA ILE A 185 -4.22 -7.84 5.86
C ILE A 185 -3.95 -8.42 7.25
N ILE A 186 -4.55 -9.58 7.51
CA ILE A 186 -4.50 -10.27 8.80
C ILE A 186 -3.85 -11.64 8.61
N LYS A 187 -2.94 -11.98 9.52
CA LYS A 187 -2.29 -13.30 9.61
C LYS A 187 -2.79 -14.05 10.83
N MET A 188 -3.25 -15.28 10.64
CA MET A 188 -3.60 -16.20 11.71
C MET A 188 -2.37 -16.97 12.17
N ILE A 189 -1.93 -16.77 13.42
CA ILE A 189 -0.80 -17.49 14.02
C ILE A 189 -1.29 -18.16 15.29
N GLU A 190 -1.20 -19.49 15.38
CA GLU A 190 -1.69 -20.25 16.53
C GLU A 190 -3.15 -19.89 16.91
N GLN A 191 -4.00 -19.72 15.90
CA GLN A 191 -5.42 -19.31 16.02
C GLN A 191 -5.65 -17.88 16.53
N LYS A 192 -4.61 -17.04 16.57
CA LYS A 192 -4.71 -15.63 16.94
C LYS A 192 -4.63 -14.71 15.72
N PRO A 193 -5.49 -13.68 15.61
CA PRO A 193 -5.53 -12.77 14.48
C PRO A 193 -4.54 -11.60 14.64
N TYR A 194 -3.48 -11.58 13.85
CA TYR A 194 -2.52 -10.49 13.82
C TYR A 194 -2.79 -9.57 12.62
N LEU A 195 -3.10 -8.30 12.87
CA LEU A 195 -3.06 -7.27 11.84
C LEU A 195 -1.61 -7.04 11.44
N VAL A 196 -1.34 -7.18 10.14
CA VAL A 196 -0.02 -7.07 9.52
C VAL A 196 0.08 -5.77 8.73
N ALA A 197 -0.96 -5.44 7.98
CA ALA A 197 -1.06 -4.19 7.27
C ALA A 197 -2.51 -3.68 7.19
N LEU A 198 -2.63 -2.36 7.05
CA LEU A 198 -3.88 -1.63 6.84
C LEU A 198 -3.65 -0.68 5.66
N GLY A 199 -4.62 -0.54 4.77
CA GLY A 199 -4.65 0.54 3.80
C GLY A 199 -5.90 1.38 3.91
N GLU A 200 -5.78 2.66 3.58
CA GLU A 200 -6.89 3.59 3.43
C GLU A 200 -6.65 4.46 2.19
N TRP A 201 -7.69 4.61 1.37
CA TRP A 201 -7.64 5.52 0.24
C TRP A 201 -8.88 6.40 0.18
N THR A 202 -8.65 7.64 -0.24
CA THR A 202 -9.67 8.62 -0.62
C THR A 202 -9.17 9.38 -1.85
N PHE A 203 -9.98 10.27 -2.42
CA PHE A 203 -9.49 11.19 -3.45
C PHE A 203 -8.25 12.02 -3.06
N HIS A 204 -8.00 12.24 -1.77
CA HIS A 204 -6.90 13.08 -1.28
C HIS A 204 -5.86 12.31 -0.45
N GLN A 205 -6.05 11.01 -0.27
CA GLN A 205 -5.23 10.20 0.62
C GLN A 205 -4.96 8.84 -0.02
N ASP A 206 -3.71 8.39 0.06
CA ASP A 206 -3.29 7.04 -0.30
C ASP A 206 -2.23 6.61 0.73
N ALA A 207 -2.63 5.72 1.63
CA ALA A 207 -1.81 5.33 2.76
C ALA A 207 -1.92 3.83 3.03
N ALA A 208 -0.77 3.19 3.16
CA ALA A 208 -0.63 1.86 3.71
C ALA A 208 0.25 1.91 4.97
N TYR A 209 -0.13 1.10 5.94
CA TYR A 209 0.48 1.04 7.26
C TYR A 209 0.89 -0.39 7.58
N MET A 210 2.11 -0.59 8.10
CA MET A 210 2.58 -1.89 8.58
C MET A 210 2.60 -1.94 10.11
N CYS A 211 2.17 -3.07 10.68
CA CYS A 211 2.23 -3.30 12.11
C CYS A 211 2.37 -4.79 12.46
N ASN A 212 2.48 -5.07 13.76
CA ASN A 212 2.38 -6.39 14.35
C ASN A 212 1.41 -6.30 15.53
N MET A 213 0.11 -6.25 15.25
CA MET A 213 -0.92 -6.00 16.25
C MET A 213 -1.83 -7.21 16.42
N LEU A 214 -1.90 -7.75 17.63
CA LEU A 214 -2.90 -8.76 17.98
C LEU A 214 -4.26 -8.07 18.11
N LEU A 215 -5.19 -8.41 17.22
CA LEU A 215 -6.56 -7.90 17.25
C LEU A 215 -7.34 -8.51 18.43
N SER A 216 -8.19 -7.70 19.04
CA SER A 216 -9.16 -8.17 20.03
C SER A 216 -10.21 -9.08 19.41
N ASP A 217 -10.80 -9.96 20.22
CA ASP A 217 -11.90 -10.83 19.80
C ASP A 217 -13.06 -10.04 19.17
N LYS A 218 -13.34 -8.83 19.69
CA LYS A 218 -14.40 -7.96 19.17
C LYS A 218 -14.06 -7.44 17.77
N SER A 219 -12.85 -6.94 17.58
CA SER A 219 -12.43 -6.43 16.28
C SER A 219 -12.37 -7.54 15.24
N TYR A 220 -11.83 -8.69 15.60
CA TYR A 220 -11.80 -9.85 14.72
C TYR A 220 -13.21 -10.38 14.41
N ALA A 221 -14.12 -10.42 15.39
CA ALA A 221 -15.51 -10.81 15.12
C ALA A 221 -16.22 -9.91 14.10
N ARG A 222 -15.89 -8.60 14.04
CA ARG A 222 -16.42 -7.69 13.02
C ARG A 222 -15.83 -7.96 11.64
N VAL A 223 -14.56 -8.34 11.53
CA VAL A 223 -13.97 -8.82 10.26
C VAL A 223 -14.78 -10.00 9.72
N LEU A 224 -15.15 -10.93 10.59
CA LEU A 224 -15.89 -12.14 10.23
C LEU A 224 -17.38 -11.90 9.90
N GLN A 225 -17.89 -10.68 10.04
CA GLN A 225 -19.27 -10.34 9.66
C GLN A 225 -19.40 -9.94 8.19
N ALA A 226 -18.28 -9.60 7.53
CA ALA A 226 -18.25 -9.25 6.12
C ALA A 226 -18.57 -10.45 5.22
N GLU A 227 -19.00 -10.17 3.99
CA GLU A 227 -19.33 -11.22 3.02
C GLU A 227 -18.06 -11.98 2.59
N GLU A 228 -18.11 -13.31 2.50
CA GLU A 228 -16.98 -14.11 2.02
C GLU A 228 -17.10 -14.32 0.52
N ILE A 229 -16.03 -14.01 -0.23
CA ILE A 229 -15.96 -14.11 -1.70
C ILE A 229 -15.01 -15.21 -2.17
#